data_AF-A0A956DRA1-F1
#
_entry.id   AF-A0A956DRA1-F1
#
_cell.length_a   1.000
_cell.length_b   1.000
_cell.length_c   1.000
_cell.angle_alpha   90.00
_cell.angle_beta   90.00
_cell.angle_gamma   90.00
#
_symmetry.space_group_name_H-M   'P 1'
#
loop_
_entity.id
_entity.type
_entity.pdbx_description
1 polymer ?
#
loop_
_entity_poly.entity_id
_entity_poly.type
_entity_poly.pdbx_seq_one_letter_code
_entity_poly.pdbx_strand_id
1 'polypeptide(L)'
;MIRRELLLVGLLVGCDPRPAGPPTPSAAPPVASAPSQEQPPRPHLAARPAGPWDAAGEGDALALRRLAEDLGATELWRVAESDDAAWPTALAALAEAPDADLVFEAVTRLALAVDERRAPALASLHAIAARPPEPVEVRDPEGLARAGALLDQLARDATRPIRERAEAVSILRALARRGAWDEARTFQGLDP
;
A
#
# COMPACT_ATOMS: atom_id res chain seq x y z
N MET A 1 23.31 5.75 52.63
CA MET A 1 24.56 5.00 52.86
C MET A 1 25.20 4.71 51.52
N ILE A 2 26.50 5.03 51.42
CA ILE A 2 27.35 4.97 50.22
C ILE A 2 27.96 3.57 50.10
N ARG A 3 28.09 3.03 48.88
CA ARG A 3 29.32 2.32 48.46
C ARG A 3 29.41 2.16 46.94
N ARG A 4 30.38 2.89 46.39
CA ARG A 4 31.08 2.66 45.11
C ARG A 4 31.96 1.42 45.25
N GLU A 5 32.15 0.67 44.17
CA GLU A 5 33.47 0.12 43.82
C GLU A 5 33.71 0.22 42.30
N LEU A 6 34.87 0.79 41.98
CA LEU A 6 35.54 0.80 40.68
C LEU A 6 36.36 -0.49 40.55
N LEU A 7 36.57 -0.98 39.32
CA LEU A 7 37.87 -1.53 38.94
C LEU A 7 38.13 -1.45 37.44
N LEU A 8 39.41 -1.34 37.14
CA LEU A 8 40.07 -0.69 36.02
C LEU A 8 40.95 -1.73 35.27
N VAL A 9 41.28 -1.41 34.01
CA VAL A 9 42.54 -1.73 33.28
C VAL A 9 42.66 -3.05 32.50
N GLY A 10 43.13 -2.90 31.25
CA GLY A 10 43.86 -3.93 30.50
C GLY A 10 44.20 -3.50 29.07
N LEU A 11 45.18 -2.62 28.90
CA LEU A 11 45.76 -2.18 27.61
C LEU A 11 46.94 -3.11 27.27
N LEU A 12 46.99 -3.69 26.05
CA LEU A 12 48.23 -4.27 25.51
C LEU A 12 48.39 -3.89 24.03
N VAL A 13 49.37 -3.01 23.81
CA VAL A 13 50.03 -2.70 22.55
C VAL A 13 51.02 -3.84 22.26
N GLY A 14 51.02 -4.34 21.02
CA GLY A 14 52.06 -5.20 20.48
C GLY A 14 52.48 -4.71 19.11
N CYS A 15 53.70 -4.20 19.00
CA CYS A 15 54.41 -3.93 17.75
C CYS A 15 55.43 -5.06 17.52
N ASP A 16 55.55 -5.58 16.30
CA ASP A 16 56.82 -6.13 15.80
C ASP A 16 56.92 -5.94 14.25
N PRO A 17 58.12 -5.77 13.65
CA PRO A 17 58.32 -5.14 12.34
C PRO A 17 58.89 -6.04 11.21
N ARG A 18 58.61 -5.61 9.95
CA ARG A 18 59.41 -5.75 8.68
C ARG A 18 59.71 -7.16 8.11
N PRO A 19 60.16 -7.33 6.81
CA PRO A 19 60.60 -6.36 5.80
C PRO A 19 59.96 -6.51 4.38
N ALA A 20 60.43 -5.67 3.45
CA ALA A 20 59.93 -5.40 2.10
C ALA A 20 60.30 -6.42 0.99
N GLY A 21 59.48 -6.45 -0.06
CA GLY A 21 59.85 -6.92 -1.42
C GLY A 21 58.81 -6.53 -2.48
N PRO A 22 59.20 -6.02 -3.67
CA PRO A 22 58.42 -6.06 -4.91
C PRO A 22 59.09 -7.02 -5.94
N PRO A 23 58.54 -7.33 -7.16
CA PRO A 23 57.37 -6.78 -7.87
C PRO A 23 56.43 -7.79 -8.63
N THR A 24 55.16 -7.39 -8.86
CA THR A 24 54.24 -7.68 -10.02
C THR A 24 53.84 -9.14 -10.42
N PRO A 25 52.89 -9.37 -11.35
CA PRO A 25 51.46 -9.05 -11.32
C PRO A 25 50.59 -10.32 -11.63
N SER A 26 49.40 -10.47 -11.06
CA SER A 26 48.43 -11.42 -11.62
C SER A 26 47.00 -10.94 -11.41
N ALA A 27 46.31 -10.80 -12.54
CA ALA A 27 44.99 -10.23 -12.70
C ALA A 27 43.93 -11.09 -12.00
N ALA A 28 43.12 -10.44 -11.16
CA ALA A 28 41.78 -10.89 -10.83
C ALA A 28 40.81 -9.77 -11.25
N PRO A 29 39.68 -10.09 -11.93
CA PRO A 29 38.76 -9.09 -12.42
C PRO A 29 38.08 -8.36 -11.25
N PRO A 30 37.79 -7.05 -11.37
CA PRO A 30 37.02 -6.35 -10.36
C PRO A 30 35.61 -6.94 -10.31
N VAL A 31 35.21 -7.44 -9.13
CA VAL A 31 33.79 -7.65 -8.80
C VAL A 31 33.09 -6.31 -8.97
N ALA A 32 32.20 -6.24 -9.96
CA ALA A 32 31.33 -5.12 -10.20
C ALA A 32 30.54 -4.85 -8.91
N SER A 33 30.87 -3.76 -8.23
CA SER A 33 30.00 -3.19 -7.22
C SER A 33 28.73 -2.77 -7.94
N ALA A 34 27.66 -3.53 -7.76
CA ALA A 34 26.33 -3.12 -8.19
C ALA A 34 26.06 -1.74 -7.57
N PRO A 35 25.63 -0.73 -8.35
CA PRO A 35 25.23 0.53 -7.77
C PRO A 35 24.06 0.23 -6.83
N SER A 36 24.26 0.50 -5.53
CA SER A 36 23.13 0.68 -4.63
C SER A 36 22.34 1.83 -5.21
N GLN A 37 21.17 1.51 -5.78
CA GLN A 37 20.21 2.55 -6.13
C GLN A 37 19.74 3.15 -4.81
N GLU A 38 20.41 4.21 -4.37
CA GLU A 38 19.86 5.15 -3.41
C GLU A 38 18.55 5.65 -4.00
N GLN A 39 17.47 5.05 -3.52
CA GLN A 39 16.13 5.48 -3.84
C GLN A 39 16.04 6.95 -3.39
N PRO A 40 15.77 7.89 -4.30
CA PRO A 40 15.77 9.30 -3.96
C PRO A 40 14.80 9.53 -2.78
N PRO A 41 15.16 10.39 -1.81
CA PRO A 41 14.28 10.70 -0.70
C PRO A 41 12.92 11.12 -1.25
N ARG A 42 11.88 10.35 -0.90
CA ARG A 42 10.52 10.58 -1.40
C ARG A 42 10.08 11.97 -0.93
N PRO A 43 9.56 12.82 -1.82
CA PRO A 43 9.13 14.15 -1.43
C PRO A 43 7.97 14.05 -0.43
N HIS A 44 8.21 14.47 0.81
CA HIS A 44 7.15 14.72 1.78
C HIS A 44 6.21 15.80 1.21
N LEU A 45 4.89 15.52 1.15
CA LEU A 45 3.90 16.47 0.62
C LEU A 45 3.84 17.80 1.40
N ALA A 46 4.37 17.86 2.63
CA ALA A 46 4.37 19.05 3.48
C ALA A 46 5.08 20.29 2.89
N ALA A 47 5.85 20.13 1.80
CA ALA A 47 6.52 21.23 1.11
C ALA A 47 5.99 21.48 -0.32
N ARG A 48 4.85 20.88 -0.70
CA ARG A 48 4.31 21.02 -2.07
C ARG A 48 3.62 22.38 -2.22
N PRO A 49 3.85 23.12 -3.32
CA PRO A 49 3.06 24.32 -3.62
C PRO A 49 1.58 23.96 -3.75
N ALA A 50 0.71 24.93 -3.41
CA ALA A 50 -0.73 24.78 -3.52
C ALA A 50 -1.10 24.23 -4.91
N GLY A 51 -1.74 23.07 -4.95
CA GLY A 51 -1.80 22.25 -6.16
C GLY A 51 -3.03 21.36 -6.26
N PRO A 52 -3.05 20.41 -7.22
CA PRO A 52 -4.21 19.54 -7.46
C PRO A 52 -4.59 18.67 -6.25
N TRP A 53 -3.64 18.44 -5.33
CA TRP A 53 -3.87 17.72 -4.07
C TRP A 53 -4.71 18.49 -3.05
N ASP A 54 -4.59 19.82 -2.99
CA ASP A 54 -5.35 20.62 -2.02
C ASP A 54 -6.81 20.73 -2.44
N ALA A 55 -7.07 21.04 -3.71
CA ALA A 55 -8.42 21.07 -4.27
C ALA A 55 -9.11 19.70 -4.17
N ALA A 56 -8.37 18.61 -4.43
CA ALA A 56 -8.88 17.25 -4.25
C ALA A 56 -9.13 16.92 -2.77
N GLY A 57 -8.30 17.43 -1.85
CA GLY A 57 -8.49 17.29 -0.41
C GLY A 57 -9.74 17.99 0.12
N GLU A 58 -10.22 19.03 -0.56
CA GLU A 58 -11.51 19.67 -0.31
C GLU A 58 -12.70 18.88 -0.89
N GLY A 59 -12.44 17.78 -1.60
CA GLY A 59 -13.47 16.92 -2.20
C GLY A 59 -13.96 17.37 -3.57
N ASP A 60 -13.22 18.23 -4.28
CA ASP A 60 -13.53 18.56 -5.68
C ASP A 60 -13.37 17.31 -6.56
N ALA A 61 -14.50 16.82 -7.07
CA ALA A 61 -14.56 15.64 -7.94
C ALA A 61 -13.72 15.78 -9.22
N LEU A 62 -13.63 16.99 -9.79
CA LEU A 62 -12.80 17.22 -10.97
C LEU A 62 -11.31 17.15 -10.63
N ALA A 63 -10.92 17.66 -9.45
CA ALA A 63 -9.56 17.57 -8.96
C ALA A 63 -9.17 16.12 -8.65
N LEU A 64 -10.05 15.34 -8.00
CA LEU A 64 -9.85 13.91 -7.74
C LEU A 64 -9.67 13.13 -9.04
N ARG A 65 -10.53 13.37 -10.03
CA ARG A 65 -10.43 12.73 -11.34
C ARG A 65 -9.14 13.10 -12.08
N ARG A 66 -8.73 14.36 -12.06
CA ARG A 66 -7.44 14.79 -12.64
C ARG A 66 -6.26 14.11 -11.96
N LEU A 67 -6.26 14.02 -10.63
CA LEU A 67 -5.23 13.28 -9.91
C LEU A 67 -5.18 11.80 -10.33
N ALA A 68 -6.34 11.19 -10.52
CA ALA A 68 -6.45 9.81 -10.96
C ALA A 68 -5.95 9.58 -12.39
N GLU A 69 -6.27 10.50 -13.31
CA GLU A 69 -5.78 10.49 -14.69
C GLU A 69 -4.26 10.73 -14.76
N ASP A 70 -3.73 11.65 -13.94
CA ASP A 70 -2.30 12.03 -13.94
C ASP A 70 -1.39 10.97 -13.32
N LEU A 71 -1.85 10.28 -12.25
CA LEU A 71 -1.01 9.37 -11.46
C LEU A 71 -1.33 7.89 -11.70
N GLY A 72 -2.59 7.54 -11.97
CA GLY A 72 -3.06 6.16 -12.02
C GLY A 72 -3.13 5.49 -10.64
N ALA A 73 -3.75 4.30 -10.61
CA ALA A 73 -4.06 3.61 -9.36
C ALA A 73 -2.83 3.20 -8.55
N THR A 74 -1.75 2.73 -9.21
CA THR A 74 -0.52 2.26 -8.53
C THR A 74 0.17 3.37 -7.76
N GLU A 75 0.33 4.56 -8.36
CA GLU A 75 0.99 5.68 -7.69
C GLU A 75 0.10 6.29 -6.60
N LEU A 76 -1.22 6.35 -6.82
CA LEU A 76 -2.17 6.74 -5.78
C LEU A 76 -2.12 5.80 -4.58
N TRP A 77 -2.07 4.49 -4.81
CA TRP A 77 -1.90 3.51 -3.75
C TRP A 77 -0.58 3.71 -2.99
N ARG A 78 0.54 3.93 -3.70
CA ARG A 78 1.84 4.23 -3.09
C ARG A 78 1.78 5.45 -2.17
N VAL A 79 1.06 6.50 -2.56
CA VAL A 79 0.83 7.68 -1.70
C VAL A 79 -0.02 7.31 -0.49
N ALA A 80 -1.11 6.57 -0.69
CA ALA A 80 -1.98 6.12 0.40
C ALA A 80 -1.23 5.29 1.46
N GLU A 81 -0.27 4.47 1.05
CA GLU A 81 0.56 3.69 1.99
C GLU A 81 1.58 4.54 2.75
N SER A 82 2.17 5.54 2.10
CA SER A 82 3.39 6.20 2.59
C SER A 82 3.22 7.61 3.14
N ASP A 83 2.09 8.27 2.92
CA ASP A 83 1.87 9.65 3.35
C ASP A 83 0.62 9.79 4.23
N ASP A 84 0.83 10.01 5.53
CA ASP A 84 -0.22 10.15 6.55
C ASP A 84 -1.14 11.36 6.34
N ALA A 85 -0.69 12.40 5.61
CA ALA A 85 -1.51 13.57 5.33
C ALA A 85 -2.33 13.40 4.05
N ALA A 86 -1.76 12.74 3.04
CA ALA A 86 -2.38 12.65 1.71
C ALA A 86 -3.19 11.36 1.48
N TRP A 87 -3.09 10.35 2.35
CA TRP A 87 -3.80 9.08 2.14
C TRP A 87 -5.32 9.19 1.99
N PRO A 88 -6.07 10.11 2.66
CA PRO A 88 -7.51 10.18 2.47
C PRO A 88 -7.85 10.63 1.05
N THR A 89 -7.15 11.67 0.56
CA THR A 89 -7.29 12.19 -0.80
C THR A 89 -6.85 11.16 -1.83
N ALA A 90 -5.78 10.42 -1.56
CA ALA A 90 -5.30 9.36 -2.44
C ALA A 90 -6.33 8.23 -2.59
N LEU A 91 -6.93 7.76 -1.48
CA LEU A 91 -7.98 6.73 -1.51
C LEU A 91 -9.25 7.22 -2.22
N ALA A 92 -9.60 8.51 -2.06
CA ALA A 92 -10.73 9.11 -2.76
C ALA A 92 -10.47 9.19 -4.28
N ALA A 93 -9.29 9.65 -4.70
CA ALA A 93 -8.91 9.72 -6.11
C ALA A 93 -8.79 8.33 -6.75
N LEU A 94 -8.40 7.31 -5.97
CA LEU A 94 -8.26 5.94 -6.46
C LEU A 94 -9.59 5.36 -6.96
N ALA A 95 -10.73 5.82 -6.43
CA ALA A 95 -12.04 5.44 -6.95
C ALA A 95 -12.30 5.92 -8.40
N GLU A 96 -11.67 7.01 -8.80
CA GLU A 96 -11.77 7.61 -10.14
C GLU A 96 -10.76 7.01 -11.13
N ALA A 97 -9.75 6.26 -10.66
CA ALA A 97 -8.68 5.77 -11.51
C ALA A 97 -9.17 4.64 -12.45
N PRO A 98 -8.96 4.75 -13.77
CA PRO A 98 -9.47 3.76 -14.74
C PRO A 98 -8.86 2.36 -14.54
N ASP A 99 -7.74 2.28 -13.83
CA ASP A 99 -6.97 1.08 -13.53
C ASP A 99 -7.00 0.69 -12.04
N ALA A 100 -8.00 1.17 -11.30
CA ALA A 100 -8.16 0.91 -9.86
C ALA A 100 -8.30 -0.58 -9.50
N ASP A 101 -8.60 -1.45 -10.47
CA ASP A 101 -8.62 -2.89 -10.25
C ASP A 101 -7.22 -3.46 -9.95
N LEU A 102 -6.14 -2.84 -10.44
CA LEU A 102 -4.75 -3.23 -10.18
C LEU A 102 -4.36 -3.23 -8.69
N VAL A 103 -5.06 -2.45 -7.88
CA VAL A 103 -4.75 -2.23 -6.46
C VAL A 103 -5.89 -2.71 -5.55
N PHE A 104 -6.95 -3.29 -6.12
CA PHE A 104 -8.15 -3.65 -5.38
C PHE A 104 -7.89 -4.64 -4.24
N GLU A 105 -6.98 -5.60 -4.45
CA GLU A 105 -6.52 -6.52 -3.40
C GLU A 105 -5.78 -5.79 -2.26
N ALA A 106 -4.91 -4.85 -2.61
CA ALA A 106 -4.13 -4.10 -1.62
C ALA A 106 -5.02 -3.21 -0.75
N VAL A 107 -5.96 -2.49 -1.38
CA VAL A 107 -6.98 -1.70 -0.66
C VAL A 107 -7.86 -2.59 0.21
N THR A 108 -8.21 -3.80 -0.26
CA THR A 108 -8.96 -4.77 0.54
C THR A 108 -8.18 -5.22 1.78
N ARG A 109 -6.89 -5.48 1.66
CA ARG A 109 -6.04 -5.79 2.83
C ARG A 109 -6.00 -4.64 3.83
N LEU A 110 -5.94 -3.40 3.36
CA LEU A 110 -6.03 -2.22 4.22
C LEU A 110 -7.38 -2.14 4.94
N ALA A 111 -8.48 -2.46 4.26
CA ALA A 111 -9.80 -2.54 4.88
C ALA A 111 -9.93 -3.64 5.95
N LEU A 112 -9.01 -4.62 6.00
CA LEU A 112 -8.97 -5.61 7.08
C LEU A 112 -8.22 -5.13 8.32
N ALA A 113 -7.37 -4.11 8.18
CA ALA A 113 -6.56 -3.57 9.27
C ALA A 113 -7.43 -2.98 10.40
N VAL A 114 -6.84 -2.83 11.58
CA VAL A 114 -7.48 -2.26 12.78
C VAL A 114 -6.98 -0.84 13.04
N ASP A 115 -7.25 0.03 12.08
CA ASP A 115 -6.85 1.43 12.09
C ASP A 115 -7.95 2.34 11.51
N GLU A 116 -7.71 3.65 11.57
CA GLU A 116 -8.58 4.71 11.05
C GLU A 116 -8.76 4.68 9.52
N ARG A 117 -7.88 3.99 8.78
CA ARG A 117 -7.89 3.93 7.32
C ARG A 117 -8.90 2.93 6.79
N ARG A 118 -9.39 2.03 7.64
CA ARG A 118 -10.40 1.02 7.32
C ARG A 118 -11.63 1.59 6.62
N ALA A 119 -12.30 2.57 7.24
CA ALA A 119 -13.59 3.04 6.74
C ALA A 119 -13.46 3.75 5.37
N PRO A 120 -12.46 4.62 5.16
CA PRO A 120 -12.21 5.17 3.82
C PRO A 120 -11.76 4.12 2.80
N ALA A 121 -11.01 3.09 3.20
CA ALA A 121 -10.66 1.98 2.31
C ALA A 121 -11.91 1.22 1.83
N LEU A 122 -12.84 0.90 2.74
CA LEU A 122 -14.13 0.29 2.38
C LEU A 122 -14.96 1.19 1.46
N ALA A 123 -15.01 2.50 1.72
CA ALA A 123 -15.70 3.46 0.86
C ALA A 123 -15.09 3.52 -0.56
N SER A 124 -13.76 3.53 -0.65
CA SER A 124 -13.04 3.48 -1.93
C SER A 124 -13.34 2.18 -2.69
N LEU A 125 -13.27 1.02 -2.02
CA LEU A 125 -13.63 -0.28 -2.61
C LEU A 125 -15.07 -0.31 -3.14
N HIS A 126 -16.01 0.24 -2.38
CA HIS A 126 -17.40 0.36 -2.82
C HIS A 126 -17.51 1.19 -4.08
N ALA A 127 -16.89 2.37 -4.11
CA ALA A 127 -16.91 3.25 -5.27
C ALA A 127 -16.32 2.56 -6.51
N ILE A 128 -15.16 1.92 -6.37
CA ILE A 128 -14.49 1.17 -7.46
C ILE A 128 -15.38 0.03 -7.97
N ALA A 129 -16.02 -0.72 -7.07
CA ALA A 129 -16.87 -1.86 -7.39
C ALA A 129 -18.19 -1.42 -8.04
N ALA A 130 -18.76 -0.30 -7.60
CA ALA A 130 -20.02 0.26 -8.09
C ALA A 130 -19.93 0.91 -9.47
N ARG A 131 -18.73 1.07 -10.03
CA ARG A 131 -18.55 1.62 -11.38
C ARG A 131 -19.31 0.80 -12.43
N PRO A 132 -19.91 1.45 -13.44
CA PRO A 132 -20.51 0.77 -14.56
C PRO A 132 -19.52 -0.19 -15.23
N PRO A 133 -19.96 -1.34 -15.76
CA PRO A 133 -19.10 -2.20 -16.54
C PRO A 133 -18.66 -1.46 -17.80
N GLU A 134 -17.39 -1.07 -17.84
CA GLU A 134 -16.77 -0.55 -19.05
C GLU A 134 -16.35 -1.71 -19.96
N PRO A 135 -16.29 -1.52 -21.29
CA PRO A 135 -15.81 -2.51 -22.24
C PRO A 135 -14.27 -2.68 -22.19
N VAL A 136 -13.68 -2.53 -21.00
CA VAL A 136 -12.25 -2.64 -20.76
C VAL A 136 -12.01 -3.95 -20.01
N GLU A 137 -11.01 -4.71 -20.47
CA GLU A 137 -10.58 -5.94 -19.81
C GLU A 137 -10.08 -5.64 -18.39
N VAL A 138 -10.43 -6.51 -17.44
CA VAL A 138 -9.89 -6.44 -16.07
C VAL A 138 -8.39 -6.69 -16.13
N ARG A 139 -7.61 -5.73 -15.65
CA ARG A 139 -6.14 -5.73 -15.69
C ARG A 139 -5.53 -6.68 -14.68
N ASP A 140 -6.16 -6.88 -13.52
CA ASP A 140 -5.74 -7.86 -12.50
C ASP A 140 -6.90 -8.73 -12.01
N PRO A 141 -7.32 -9.75 -12.80
CA PRO A 141 -8.41 -10.64 -12.43
C PRO A 141 -8.07 -11.51 -11.21
N GLU A 142 -6.79 -11.84 -11.01
CA GLU A 142 -6.37 -12.66 -9.87
C GLU A 142 -6.41 -11.86 -8.56
N GLY A 143 -5.93 -10.62 -8.56
CA GLY A 143 -6.02 -9.72 -7.42
C GLY A 143 -7.47 -9.45 -7.04
N LEU A 144 -8.34 -9.27 -8.04
CA LEU A 144 -9.78 -9.12 -7.82
C LEU A 144 -10.40 -10.37 -7.17
N ALA A 145 -10.02 -11.57 -7.62
CA ALA A 145 -10.48 -12.83 -7.03
C ALA A 145 -10.01 -12.99 -5.56
N ARG A 146 -8.73 -12.66 -5.28
CA ARG A 146 -8.19 -12.68 -3.91
C ARG A 146 -8.89 -11.64 -3.02
N ALA A 147 -9.15 -10.45 -3.54
CA ALA A 147 -9.91 -9.42 -2.83
C ALA A 147 -11.33 -9.89 -2.49
N GLY A 148 -12.03 -10.52 -3.43
CA GLY A 148 -13.35 -11.09 -3.16
C GLY A 148 -13.33 -12.13 -2.04
N ALA A 149 -12.30 -12.99 -2.00
CA ALA A 149 -12.16 -13.95 -0.90
C ALA A 149 -11.93 -13.27 0.46
N LEU A 150 -11.14 -12.18 0.49
CA LEU A 150 -10.92 -11.39 1.70
C LEU A 150 -12.20 -10.64 2.16
N LEU A 151 -12.98 -10.11 1.22
CA LEU A 151 -14.27 -9.47 1.52
C LEU A 151 -15.31 -10.49 2.01
N ASP A 152 -15.33 -11.71 1.48
CA ASP A 152 -16.19 -12.79 1.97
C ASP A 152 -15.80 -13.19 3.41
N GLN A 153 -14.51 -13.26 3.71
CA GLN A 153 -14.04 -13.46 5.08
C GLN A 153 -14.50 -12.31 6.01
N LEU A 154 -14.35 -11.06 5.57
CA LEU A 154 -14.79 -9.88 6.34
C LEU A 154 -16.31 -9.91 6.58
N ALA A 155 -17.10 -10.26 5.58
CA ALA A 155 -18.56 -10.36 5.68
C ALA A 155 -19.00 -11.42 6.71
N ARG A 156 -18.24 -12.52 6.83
CA ARG A 156 -18.54 -13.66 7.73
C ARG A 156 -17.95 -13.51 9.13
N ASP A 157 -17.02 -12.58 9.34
CA ASP A 157 -16.35 -12.40 10.62
C ASP A 157 -17.31 -11.79 11.66
N ALA A 158 -17.92 -12.65 12.49
CA ALA A 158 -18.88 -12.24 13.51
C ALA A 158 -18.30 -11.27 14.56
N THR A 159 -16.96 -11.18 14.68
CA THR A 159 -16.30 -10.26 15.60
C THR A 159 -16.27 -8.82 15.08
N ARG A 160 -16.55 -8.61 13.79
CA ARG A 160 -16.57 -7.30 13.14
C ARG A 160 -17.91 -6.58 13.32
N PRO A 161 -17.90 -5.23 13.36
CA PRO A 161 -19.13 -4.44 13.37
C PRO A 161 -20.06 -4.78 12.20
N ILE A 162 -21.36 -4.86 12.47
CA ILE A 162 -22.37 -5.22 11.45
C ILE A 162 -22.32 -4.32 10.21
N ARG A 163 -22.01 -3.03 10.39
CA ARG A 163 -21.86 -2.07 9.30
C ARG A 163 -20.72 -2.44 8.35
N GLU A 164 -19.58 -2.87 8.88
CA GLU A 164 -18.41 -3.27 8.07
C GLU A 164 -18.72 -4.55 7.29
N ARG A 165 -19.38 -5.51 7.93
CA ARG A 165 -19.81 -6.76 7.28
C ARG A 165 -20.81 -6.48 6.15
N ALA A 166 -21.78 -5.61 6.40
CA ALA A 166 -22.79 -5.22 5.40
C ALA A 166 -22.16 -4.46 4.21
N GLU A 167 -21.14 -3.64 4.47
CA GLU A 167 -20.37 -2.96 3.43
C GLU A 167 -19.63 -3.97 2.55
N ALA A 168 -18.94 -4.95 3.16
CA ALA A 168 -18.28 -6.03 2.43
C ALA A 168 -19.25 -6.81 1.53
N VAL A 169 -20.44 -7.17 2.03
CA VAL A 169 -21.50 -7.81 1.23
C VAL A 169 -21.95 -6.92 0.06
N SER A 170 -22.07 -5.61 0.29
CA SER A 170 -22.46 -4.65 -0.75
C SER A 170 -21.40 -4.55 -1.86
N ILE A 171 -20.13 -4.55 -1.50
CA ILE A 171 -19.00 -4.59 -2.43
C ILE A 171 -19.02 -5.91 -3.23
N LEU A 172 -19.18 -7.06 -2.58
CA LEU A 172 -19.27 -8.36 -3.24
C LEU A 172 -20.44 -8.44 -4.24
N ARG A 173 -21.60 -7.90 -3.88
CA ARG A 173 -22.75 -7.78 -4.81
C ARG A 173 -22.42 -6.90 -6.01
N ALA A 174 -21.74 -5.77 -5.80
CA ALA A 174 -21.33 -4.89 -6.89
C ALA A 174 -20.35 -5.58 -7.85
N LEU A 175 -19.39 -6.35 -7.31
CA LEU A 175 -18.48 -7.18 -8.11
C LEU A 175 -19.23 -8.30 -8.86
N ALA A 176 -20.20 -8.96 -8.21
CA ALA A 176 -20.98 -10.01 -8.84
C ALA A 176 -21.81 -9.51 -10.03
N ARG A 177 -22.43 -8.32 -9.91
CA ARG A 177 -23.13 -7.66 -11.03
C ARG A 177 -22.24 -7.38 -12.24
N ARG A 178 -20.92 -7.31 -12.04
CA ARG A 178 -19.91 -7.10 -13.09
C ARG A 178 -19.31 -8.40 -13.60
N GLY A 179 -19.76 -9.56 -13.10
CA GLY A 179 -19.18 -10.86 -13.43
C GLY A 179 -17.78 -11.09 -12.82
N ALA A 180 -17.37 -10.22 -11.89
CA ALA A 180 -16.07 -10.28 -11.22
C ALA A 180 -16.07 -11.19 -9.96
N TRP A 181 -17.26 -11.62 -9.52
CA TRP A 181 -17.43 -12.46 -8.35
C TRP A 181 -18.63 -13.39 -8.50
N ASP A 182 -18.59 -14.55 -7.87
CA ASP A 182 -19.70 -15.50 -7.88
C ASP A 182 -20.77 -15.10 -6.84
N GLU A 183 -21.93 -14.69 -7.32
CA GLU A 183 -23.06 -14.29 -6.47
C GLU A 183 -23.50 -15.42 -5.53
N ALA A 184 -23.48 -16.67 -6.00
CA ALA A 184 -23.93 -17.82 -5.21
C ALA A 184 -23.07 -18.02 -3.95
N ARG A 185 -21.77 -17.67 -4.02
CA ARG A 185 -20.85 -17.75 -2.87
C ARG A 185 -21.11 -16.68 -1.83
N THR A 186 -21.59 -15.51 -2.25
CA THR A 186 -21.82 -14.35 -1.37
C THR A 186 -22.89 -14.63 -0.32
N PHE A 187 -23.92 -15.43 -0.64
CA PHE A 187 -25.07 -15.65 0.24
C PHE A 187 -25.07 -16.98 0.98
N GLN A 188 -24.14 -17.88 0.67
CA GLN A 188 -24.07 -19.17 1.37
C GLN A 188 -23.70 -18.96 2.84
N GLY A 189 -24.62 -19.22 3.76
CA GLY A 189 -24.36 -19.21 5.21
C GLY A 189 -24.35 -17.83 5.86
N LEU A 190 -24.83 -16.79 5.18
CA LEU A 190 -25.25 -15.56 5.85
C LEU A 190 -26.71 -15.74 6.31
N ASP A 191 -26.97 -15.64 7.61
CA ASP A 191 -28.34 -15.69 8.16
C ASP A 191 -29.14 -14.47 7.66
N PRO A 192 -30.41 -14.63 7.25
CA PRO A 192 -31.22 -13.55 6.65
C PRO A 192 -31.57 -12.42 7.62
#